data_AF-N9KT76-F1
#
_entry.id   AF-N9KT76-F1
#
_cell.length_a   1.000
_cell.length_b   1.000
_cell.length_c   1.000
_cell.angle_alpha   90.00
_cell.angle_beta   90.00
_cell.angle_gamma   90.00
#
_symmetry.space_group_name_H-M   'P 1'
#
loop_
_entity.id
_entity.type
_entity.pdbx_description
1 polymer ?
#
loop_
_entity_poly.entity_id
_entity_poly.type
_entity_poly.pdbx_seq_one_letter_code
_entity_poly.pdbx_strand_id
1 'polypeptide(L)' 'MATKKVSRDAGTGRFVTEGYAKKHPKTTVTETIKPSKSSKK' A
#
# COMPACT_ATOMS: atom_id res chain seq x y z
N MET A 1 -14.71 9.42 -5.91
CA MET A 1 -13.37 9.51 -5.27
C MET A 1 -12.73 8.14 -5.34
N ALA A 2 -11.66 7.94 -6.12
CA ALA A 2 -11.05 6.62 -6.26
C ALA A 2 -10.09 6.36 -5.09
N THR A 3 -10.40 5.42 -4.20
CA THR A 3 -9.47 4.97 -3.16
C THR A 3 -8.52 3.94 -3.74
N LYS A 4 -7.21 4.06 -3.50
CA LYS A 4 -6.21 3.09 -3.97
C LYS A 4 -5.80 2.20 -2.81
N LYS A 5 -5.95 0.88 -2.96
CA LYS A 5 -5.36 -0.09 -2.04
C LYS A 5 -3.89 -0.29 -2.41
N VAL A 6 -3.01 -0.12 -1.44
CA VAL A 6 -1.58 -0.36 -1.58
C VAL A 6 -1.14 -1.31 -0.49
N SER A 7 -0.29 -2.27 -0.83
CA SER A 7 0.34 -3.15 0.15
C SER A 7 1.79 -2.72 0.34
N ARG A 8 2.23 -2.62 1.59
CA ARG A 8 3.58 -2.20 1.98
C ARG A 8 4.15 -3.21 2.95
N ASP A 9 5.36 -3.68 2.68
CA ASP A 9 6.09 -4.51 3.63
C ASP A 9 6.60 -3.66 4.79
N ALA A 10 6.24 -4.04 6.02
CA ALA A 10 6.58 -3.34 7.26
C ALA A 10 8.05 -3.51 7.66
N GLY A 11 8.73 -4.56 7.18
CA GLY A 11 10.15 -4.77 7.46
C GLY A 11 11.06 -3.86 6.62
N THR A 12 10.81 -3.81 5.31
CA THR A 12 11.65 -3.09 4.33
C THR A 12 11.06 -1.74 3.91
N GLY A 13 9.79 -1.50 4.19
CA GLY A 13 9.06 -0.31 3.76
C GLY A 13 8.72 -0.27 2.26
N ARG A 14 8.97 -1.35 1.51
CA ARG A 14 8.72 -1.41 0.05
C ARG A 14 7.24 -1.64 -0.26
N PHE A 15 6.76 -1.04 -1.35
CA PHE A 15 5.45 -1.39 -1.89
C PHE A 15 5.52 -2.73 -2.60
N VAL A 16 4.59 -3.61 -2.26
CA VAL A 16 4.54 -4.99 -2.71
C VAL A 16 3.20 -5.26 -3.39
N THR A 17 3.17 -6.32 -4.20
CA THR A 17 1.95 -6.74 -4.88
C THR A 17 1.00 -7.46 -3.93
N GLU A 18 -0.28 -7.55 -4.29
CA GLU A 18 -1.27 -8.28 -3.48
C GLU A 18 -0.91 -9.77 -3.33
N GLY A 19 -0.27 -10.38 -4.33
CA GLY A 19 0.22 -11.75 -4.25
C GLY A 19 1.30 -11.92 -3.17
N TYR A 20 2.19 -10.95 -3.02
CA TYR A 20 3.18 -10.94 -1.95
C TYR A 20 2.51 -10.72 -0.58
N ALA A 21 1.56 -9.79 -0.51
CA ALA A 21 0.79 -9.54 0.71
C ALA A 21 0.08 -10.78 1.23
N LYS A 22 -0.49 -11.60 0.33
CA LYS A 22 -1.13 -12.88 0.66
C LYS A 22 -0.14 -13.94 1.15
N LYS A 23 1.08 -13.97 0.60
CA LYS A 23 2.14 -14.90 1.03
C LYS A 23 2.78 -14.48 2.36
N HIS A 24 2.85 -13.17 2.63
CA HIS A 24 3.48 -12.59 3.82
C HIS A 24 2.50 -11.72 4.62
N PRO A 25 1.39 -12.28 5.15
CA PRO A 25 0.37 -11.50 5.85
C PRO A 25 0.87 -10.94 7.18
N LYS A 26 1.94 -11.52 7.75
CA LYS A 26 2.52 -11.09 9.04
C LYS A 26 3.37 -9.82 8.92
N THR A 27 3.98 -9.59 7.76
CA THR A 27 4.89 -8.46 7.54
C THR A 27 4.36 -7.46 6.53
N THR A 28 3.24 -7.75 5.87
CA THR A 28 2.66 -6.83 4.88
C THR A 28 1.44 -6.12 5.44
N VAL A 29 1.44 -4.79 5.34
CA VAL A 29 0.34 -3.92 5.72
C VAL A 29 -0.38 -3.48 4.45
N THR A 30 -1.71 -3.60 4.43
CA THR A 30 -2.52 -3.07 3.33
C THR A 30 -3.19 -1.79 3.76
N GLU A 31 -2.85 -0.69 3.11
CA GLU A 31 -3.38 0.63 3.39
C GLU A 31 -4.30 1.07 2.25
N THR A 32 -5.45 1.66 2.61
CA THR A 32 -6.33 2.30 1.64
C THR A 32 -6.01 3.77 1.62
N ILE A 33 -5.17 4.19 0.69
CA ILE A 33 -4.81 5.59 0.54
C ILE A 33 -5.89 6.29 -0.30
N LYS A 34 -6.38 7.42 0.22
CA LYS A 34 -7.06 8.40 -0.62
C LYS A 34 -5.95 9.06 -1.44
N PRO A 35 -6.00 9.05 -2.79
CA PRO A 35 -5.11 9.89 -3.56
C PRO A 35 -5.39 11.32 -3.10
N SER A 36 -4.50 11.88 -2.28
CA SER A 36 -4.52 13.31 -2.07
C SER A 36 -4.36 13.89 -3.46
N LYS A 37 -5.30 14.75 -3.86
CA LYS A 37 -5.08 15.54 -5.06
C LYS A 37 -3.76 16.25 -4.80
N SER A 38 -2.74 15.87 -5.56
CA SER A 38 -1.48 16.59 -5.65
C SER A 38 -1.85 18.02 -6.01
N SER A 39 -2.03 18.88 -4.99
CA SER A 39 -1.90 20.31 -5.15
C SER A 39 -0.42 20.54 -5.41
N LYS A 40 -0.03 20.36 -6.68
CA LYS A 40 1.23 20.86 -7.18
C LYS A 40 1.06 22.38 -7.18
N LYS A 41 1.55 23.02 -6.12
CA LYS A 41 1.72 24.47 -6.05
C LYS A 41 3.14 24.80 -6.44
#